data_AF-A0A1Q3KM93-F1
#
_entry.id   AF-A0A1Q3KM93-F1
#
_cell.length_a   1.000
_cell.length_b   1.000
_cell.length_c   1.000
_cell.angle_alpha   90.00
_cell.angle_beta   90.00
_cell.angle_gamma   90.00
#
_symmetry.space_group_name_H-M   'P 1'
#
loop_
_entity.id
_entity.type
_entity.pdbx_description
1 polymer ?
#
loop_
_entity_poly.entity_id
_entity_poly.type
_entity_poly.pdbx_seq_one_letter_code
_entity_poly.pdbx_strand_id
1 'polypeptide(L)'
;MSMLGKTLSLAACAGAIVFAGLVQAGAQSPPDRRPFEASFGDLMTMVIQPRHLKLGLAGQEKNWAYADYELRELQGAFRRVAHAIPVYRSTDMAALIDATMAAPLDAVATAIKSADADRFTEAYGQLTATCNACHQSTGHEAIVIQVPRASSFPDQDFRPRR
;
A
#
# COMPACT_ATOMS: atom_id res chain seq x y z
N MET A 1 72.05 -45.70 67.94
CA MET A 1 71.70 -44.60 68.87
C MET A 1 70.65 -43.72 68.21
N SER A 2 69.68 -43.25 69.03
CA SER A 2 68.86 -42.02 68.95
C SER A 2 68.89 -41.15 67.69
N MET A 3 67.88 -40.40 67.28
CA MET A 3 66.57 -39.99 67.82
C MET A 3 65.87 -39.31 66.62
N LEU A 4 64.57 -39.53 66.40
CA LEU A 4 63.49 -38.58 66.72
C LEU A 4 63.73 -37.12 66.30
N GLY A 5 62.94 -36.65 65.33
CA GLY A 5 62.78 -35.23 65.00
C GLY A 5 61.52 -34.98 64.18
N LYS A 6 60.46 -34.48 64.84
CA LYS A 6 59.17 -34.03 64.25
C LYS A 6 59.39 -32.75 63.43
N THR A 7 58.76 -32.57 62.27
CA THR A 7 57.53 -31.77 61.98
C THR A 7 57.63 -31.45 60.46
N LEU A 8 56.66 -31.08 59.64
CA LEU A 8 55.47 -30.21 59.74
C LEU A 8 54.68 -30.42 58.42
N SER A 9 53.34 -30.34 58.46
CA SER A 9 52.45 -30.52 57.32
C SER A 9 52.55 -29.41 56.25
N LEU A 10 52.34 -29.76 54.97
CA LEU A 10 51.77 -28.84 53.96
C LEU A 10 50.86 -29.62 52.99
N ALA A 11 49.66 -29.06 52.78
CA ALA A 11 48.55 -29.61 52.03
C ALA A 11 48.76 -29.55 50.51
N ALA A 12 48.21 -30.52 49.78
CA ALA A 12 47.95 -30.42 48.35
C ALA A 12 46.54 -30.97 48.07
N CYS A 13 45.54 -30.10 48.10
CA CYS A 13 44.20 -30.41 47.60
C CYS A 13 44.26 -30.48 46.07
N ALA A 14 44.04 -31.67 45.51
CA ALA A 14 43.85 -31.87 44.09
C ALA A 14 42.53 -31.22 43.64
N GLY A 15 42.60 -30.11 42.93
CA GLY A 15 41.45 -29.46 42.30
C GLY A 15 41.06 -30.17 41.02
N ALA A 16 39.88 -30.80 40.99
CA ALA A 16 39.29 -31.37 39.79
C ALA A 16 38.88 -30.23 38.83
N ILE A 17 39.44 -30.21 37.62
CA ILE A 17 39.05 -29.27 36.57
C ILE A 17 37.80 -29.81 35.88
N VAL A 18 36.64 -29.26 36.25
CA VAL A 18 35.37 -29.50 35.55
C VAL A 18 35.33 -28.58 34.34
N PHE A 19 35.52 -29.12 33.13
CA PHE A 19 35.28 -28.38 31.89
C PHE A 19 33.78 -28.15 31.72
N ALA A 20 33.31 -26.97 32.13
CA ALA A 20 31.99 -26.47 31.79
C ALA A 20 31.95 -26.16 30.29
N GLY A 21 31.26 -26.99 29.51
CA GLY A 21 30.96 -26.69 28.11
C GLY A 21 30.03 -25.48 28.03
N LEU A 22 30.59 -24.33 27.67
CA LEU A 22 29.79 -23.16 27.27
C LEU A 22 29.12 -23.48 25.94
N VAL A 23 27.85 -23.87 25.98
CA VAL A 23 26.97 -23.80 24.82
C VAL A 23 26.80 -22.32 24.51
N GLN A 24 27.60 -21.79 23.59
CA GLN A 24 27.30 -20.50 22.96
C GLN A 24 26.02 -20.71 22.15
N ALA A 25 24.88 -20.35 22.74
CA ALA A 25 23.68 -20.05 21.99
C ALA A 25 24.05 -18.91 21.04
N GLY A 26 24.30 -19.25 19.77
CA GLY A 26 24.51 -18.25 18.73
C GLY A 26 23.27 -17.37 18.70
N ALA A 27 23.42 -16.11 19.08
CA ALA A 27 22.37 -15.11 18.91
C ALA A 27 22.07 -15.02 17.42
N GLN A 28 20.99 -15.66 16.98
CA GLN A 28 20.46 -15.48 15.64
C GLN A 28 20.08 -14.00 15.53
N SER A 29 20.71 -13.28 14.59
CA SER A 29 20.30 -11.91 14.31
C SER A 29 18.80 -11.89 14.01
N PRO A 30 18.03 -10.94 14.57
CA PRO A 30 16.61 -10.84 14.23
C PRO A 30 16.46 -10.73 12.71
N PRO A 31 15.42 -11.36 12.13
CA PRO A 31 15.20 -11.30 10.69
C PRO A 31 15.18 -9.84 10.23
N ASP A 32 15.83 -9.56 9.11
CA ASP A 32 15.85 -8.24 8.46
C ASP A 32 14.41 -7.82 8.12
N ARG A 33 13.77 -7.07 9.03
CA ARG A 33 12.41 -6.54 8.86
C ARG A 33 12.52 -5.16 8.24
N ARG A 34 12.83 -5.10 6.94
CA ARG A 34 12.65 -3.86 6.19
C ARG A 34 11.16 -3.51 6.10
N PRO A 35 10.79 -2.22 6.23
CA PRO A 35 9.43 -1.78 5.97
C PRO A 35 8.97 -2.23 4.57
N PHE A 36 7.69 -2.57 4.43
CA PHE A 36 7.12 -2.83 3.11
C PHE A 36 7.15 -1.54 2.28
N GLU A 37 7.88 -1.57 1.17
CA GLU A 37 7.94 -0.48 0.20
C GLU A 37 7.04 -0.83 -0.99
N ALA A 38 5.86 -0.22 -1.03
CA ALA A 38 4.93 -0.39 -2.15
C ALA A 38 5.53 0.21 -3.43
N SER A 39 5.52 -0.54 -4.52
CA SER A 39 5.80 0.01 -5.84
C SER A 39 4.67 0.92 -6.31
N PHE A 40 4.92 1.71 -7.36
CA PHE A 40 3.86 2.53 -7.98
C PHE A 40 2.71 1.66 -8.50
N GLY A 41 3.02 0.50 -9.07
CA GLY A 41 2.00 -0.46 -9.53
C GLY A 41 1.16 -1.03 -8.38
N ASP A 42 1.78 -1.29 -7.22
CA ASP A 42 1.07 -1.70 -6.02
C ASP A 42 0.10 -0.60 -5.57
N LEU A 43 0.54 0.66 -5.56
CA LEU A 43 -0.32 1.78 -5.20
C LEU A 43 -1.49 1.96 -6.18
N MET A 44 -1.25 1.87 -7.49
CA MET A 44 -2.32 1.93 -8.50
C MET A 44 -3.35 0.83 -8.27
N THR A 45 -2.90 -0.39 -7.99
CA THR A 45 -3.77 -1.57 -7.79
C THR A 45 -4.50 -1.53 -6.45
N MET A 46 -3.85 -1.09 -5.38
CA MET A 46 -4.41 -1.16 -4.01
C MET A 46 -5.27 0.05 -3.65
N VAL A 47 -4.92 1.25 -4.15
CA VAL A 47 -5.58 2.48 -3.68
C VAL A 47 -6.26 3.31 -4.77
N ILE A 48 -5.92 3.15 -6.05
CA ILE A 48 -6.55 3.90 -7.14
C ILE A 48 -7.67 3.09 -7.81
N GLN A 49 -7.34 1.93 -8.36
CA GLN A 49 -8.28 1.14 -9.15
C GLN A 49 -9.55 0.71 -8.37
N PRO A 50 -9.46 0.28 -7.09
CA PRO A 50 -10.65 -0.03 -6.29
C PRO A 50 -11.57 1.18 -6.10
N ARG A 51 -11.01 2.38 -5.94
CA ARG A 51 -11.78 3.63 -5.78
C ARG A 51 -12.50 4.01 -7.07
N HIS A 52 -11.78 3.93 -8.20
CA HIS A 52 -12.38 4.15 -9.53
C HIS A 52 -13.54 3.18 -9.80
N LEU A 53 -13.37 1.89 -9.48
CA LEU A 53 -14.41 0.88 -9.61
C LEU A 53 -15.63 1.21 -8.73
N LYS A 54 -15.41 1.48 -7.44
CA LYS A 54 -16.49 1.75 -6.49
C LYS A 54 -17.25 3.02 -6.83
N LEU A 55 -16.55 4.07 -7.27
CA LEU A 55 -17.14 5.30 -7.80
C LEU A 55 -18.07 5.02 -8.99
N GLY A 56 -17.61 4.20 -9.96
CA GLY A 56 -18.40 3.84 -11.13
C GLY A 56 -19.67 3.09 -10.77
N LEU A 57 -19.57 2.06 -9.92
CA LEU A 57 -20.71 1.28 -9.46
C LEU A 57 -21.70 2.13 -8.64
N ALA A 58 -21.21 3.00 -7.76
CA ALA A 58 -22.05 3.91 -6.99
C ALA A 58 -22.84 4.87 -7.90
N GLY A 59 -22.19 5.41 -8.94
CA GLY A 59 -22.86 6.28 -9.92
C GLY A 59 -23.89 5.56 -10.78
N GLN A 60 -23.62 4.31 -11.19
CA GLN A 60 -24.59 3.47 -11.92
C GLN A 60 -25.85 3.23 -11.09
N GLU A 61 -25.71 3.00 -9.78
CA GLU A 61 -26.83 2.86 -8.84
C GLU A 61 -27.45 4.21 -8.41
N LYS A 62 -26.95 5.33 -8.94
CA LYS A 62 -27.36 6.70 -8.56
C LYS A 62 -27.23 6.97 -7.05
N ASN A 63 -26.29 6.29 -6.41
CA ASN A 63 -25.95 6.50 -5.01
C ASN A 63 -24.99 7.69 -4.89
N TRP A 64 -25.53 8.89 -5.06
CA TRP A 64 -24.74 10.12 -5.13
C TRP A 64 -23.94 10.41 -3.85
N ALA A 65 -24.48 10.03 -2.68
CA ALA A 65 -23.74 10.16 -1.42
C ALA A 65 -22.50 9.27 -1.39
N TYR A 66 -22.61 8.02 -1.86
CA TYR A 66 -21.46 7.11 -1.89
C TYR A 66 -20.51 7.41 -3.06
N ALA A 67 -21.04 7.86 -4.20
CA ALA A 67 -20.23 8.33 -5.31
C ALA A 67 -19.37 9.54 -4.91
N ASP A 68 -19.94 10.52 -4.18
CA ASP A 68 -19.17 11.65 -3.64
C ASP A 68 -18.06 11.18 -2.70
N TYR A 69 -18.38 10.26 -1.80
CA TYR A 69 -17.39 9.66 -0.90
C TYR A 69 -16.22 9.01 -1.67
N GLU A 70 -16.52 8.13 -2.62
CA GLU A 70 -15.46 7.45 -3.38
C GLU A 70 -14.70 8.39 -4.32
N LEU A 71 -15.33 9.46 -4.83
CA LEU A 71 -14.63 10.49 -5.59
C LEU A 71 -13.60 11.23 -4.71
N ARG A 72 -13.99 11.66 -3.51
CA ARG A 72 -13.07 12.33 -2.57
C ARG A 72 -11.94 11.41 -2.13
N GLU A 73 -12.25 10.13 -1.92
CA GLU A 73 -11.26 9.12 -1.61
C GLU A 73 -10.29 8.87 -2.77
N LEU A 74 -10.78 8.85 -4.02
CA LEU A 74 -9.96 8.74 -5.23
C LEU A 74 -9.03 9.95 -5.39
N GLN A 75 -9.56 11.17 -5.24
CA GLN A 75 -8.75 12.40 -5.23
C GLN A 75 -7.67 12.35 -4.14
N GLY A 76 -8.03 11.92 -2.93
CA GLY A 76 -7.09 11.74 -1.83
C GLY A 76 -6.04 10.66 -2.11
N ALA A 77 -6.42 9.57 -2.77
CA ALA A 77 -5.50 8.52 -3.15
C ALA A 77 -4.46 9.01 -4.16
N PHE A 78 -4.86 9.76 -5.20
CA PHE A 78 -3.91 10.37 -6.14
C PHE A 78 -2.91 11.29 -5.45
N ARG A 79 -3.36 12.16 -4.53
CA ARG A 79 -2.45 13.02 -3.75
C ARG A 79 -1.46 12.20 -2.91
N ARG A 80 -1.93 11.12 -2.27
CA ARG A 80 -1.04 10.22 -1.49
C ARG A 80 -0.04 9.50 -2.38
N VAL A 81 -0.44 9.05 -3.57
CA VAL A 81 0.49 8.41 -4.52
C VAL A 81 1.53 9.40 -5.02
N ALA A 82 1.12 10.60 -5.43
CA ALA A 82 2.03 11.67 -5.86
C ALA A 82 3.03 12.05 -4.76
N HIS A 83 2.60 12.06 -3.49
CA HIS A 83 3.50 12.30 -2.36
C HIS A 83 4.43 11.13 -2.06
N ALA A 84 3.94 9.88 -2.15
CA ALA A 84 4.72 8.70 -1.83
C ALA A 84 5.80 8.41 -2.89
N ILE A 85 5.48 8.60 -4.17
CA ILE A 85 6.35 8.32 -5.31
C ILE A 85 6.24 9.50 -6.31
N PRO A 86 6.85 10.67 -5.99
CA PRO A 86 6.75 11.86 -6.84
C PRO A 86 7.49 11.70 -8.17
N VAL A 87 8.52 10.85 -8.20
CA VAL A 87 9.24 10.48 -9.43
C VAL A 87 9.15 8.98 -9.59
N TYR A 88 8.63 8.52 -10.72
CA TYR A 88 8.61 7.11 -11.10
C TYR A 88 9.42 6.93 -12.37
N ARG A 89 10.45 6.08 -12.30
CA ARG A 89 11.51 5.98 -13.32
C ARG A 89 12.16 7.35 -13.55
N SER A 90 11.92 7.99 -14.69
CA SER A 90 12.46 9.32 -15.03
C SER A 90 11.36 10.36 -15.25
N THR A 91 10.12 10.06 -14.83
CA THR A 91 8.98 10.94 -15.01
C THR A 91 8.57 11.56 -13.69
N ASP A 92 8.34 12.87 -13.69
CA ASP A 92 7.69 13.59 -12.59
C ASP A 92 6.22 13.18 -12.53
N MET A 93 5.92 12.17 -11.73
CA MET A 93 4.58 11.62 -11.56
C MET A 93 3.67 12.59 -10.82
N ALA A 94 4.20 13.35 -9.86
CA ALA A 94 3.39 14.32 -9.13
C ALA A 94 2.84 15.39 -10.09
N ALA A 95 3.72 16.00 -10.90
CA ALA A 95 3.31 16.97 -11.89
C ALA A 95 2.37 16.39 -12.95
N LEU A 96 2.65 15.16 -13.42
CA LEU A 96 1.80 14.49 -14.41
C LEU A 96 0.39 14.20 -13.87
N ILE A 97 0.29 13.69 -12.63
CA ILE A 97 -1.00 13.42 -11.97
C ILE A 97 -1.79 14.73 -11.81
N ASP A 98 -1.16 15.78 -11.30
CA ASP A 98 -1.82 17.08 -11.09
C ASP A 98 -2.31 17.67 -12.42
N ALA A 99 -1.50 17.60 -13.48
CA ALA A 99 -1.85 18.13 -14.79
C ALA A 99 -2.97 17.35 -15.50
N THR A 100 -3.10 16.04 -15.24
CA THR A 100 -4.02 15.17 -16.01
C THR A 100 -5.30 14.84 -15.28
N MET A 101 -5.29 14.75 -13.94
CA MET A 101 -6.44 14.24 -13.18
C MET A 101 -7.41 15.32 -12.70
N ALA A 102 -6.97 16.58 -12.57
CA ALA A 102 -7.80 17.64 -11.98
C ALA A 102 -9.12 17.84 -12.75
N ALA A 103 -9.04 18.12 -14.06
CA ALA A 103 -10.21 18.38 -14.90
C ALA A 103 -11.23 17.22 -14.95
N PRO A 104 -10.86 15.94 -15.21
CA PRO A 104 -11.83 14.86 -15.22
C PRO A 104 -12.45 14.59 -13.84
N LEU A 105 -11.69 14.72 -12.75
CA LEU A 105 -12.24 14.55 -11.40
C LEU A 105 -13.25 15.66 -11.05
N ASP A 106 -13.00 16.91 -11.46
CA ASP A 106 -13.94 18.03 -11.27
C ASP A 106 -15.22 17.88 -12.11
N ALA A 107 -15.10 17.33 -13.32
CA ALA A 107 -16.26 17.01 -14.16
C ALA A 107 -17.17 15.97 -13.48
N VAL A 108 -16.58 14.91 -12.92
CA VAL A 108 -17.33 13.92 -12.13
C VAL A 108 -17.93 14.56 -10.88
N ALA A 109 -17.18 15.40 -10.16
CA ALA A 109 -17.68 16.10 -8.96
C ALA A 109 -18.92 16.93 -9.28
N THR A 110 -18.90 17.64 -10.40
CA THR A 110 -20.02 18.49 -10.81
C THR A 110 -21.25 17.65 -11.15
N ALA A 111 -21.07 16.54 -11.86
CA ALA A 111 -22.16 15.62 -12.21
C ALA A 111 -22.81 14.97 -10.97
N ILE A 112 -21.99 14.55 -9.99
CA ILE A 112 -22.47 14.01 -8.71
C ILE A 112 -23.25 15.08 -7.95
N LYS A 113 -22.71 16.30 -7.86
CA LYS A 113 -23.37 17.42 -7.14
C LYS A 113 -24.73 17.78 -7.73
N SER A 114 -24.87 17.69 -9.06
CA SER A 114 -26.15 17.92 -9.74
C SER A 114 -27.06 16.68 -9.80
N ALA A 115 -26.63 15.53 -9.28
CA ALA A 115 -27.34 14.25 -9.37
C ALA A 115 -27.73 13.89 -10.82
N ASP A 116 -26.89 14.28 -11.79
CA ASP A 116 -27.16 14.14 -13.22
C ASP A 116 -26.50 12.85 -13.75
N ALA A 117 -27.32 11.84 -14.03
CA ALA A 117 -26.85 10.51 -14.40
C ALA A 117 -26.22 10.47 -15.80
N ASP A 118 -26.74 11.24 -16.75
CA ASP A 118 -26.21 11.27 -18.12
C ASP A 118 -24.86 11.98 -18.11
N ARG A 119 -24.80 13.14 -17.44
CA ARG A 119 -23.55 13.88 -17.24
C ARG A 119 -22.51 13.08 -16.45
N PHE A 120 -22.94 12.30 -15.46
CA PHE A 120 -22.03 11.42 -14.72
C PHE A 120 -21.46 10.34 -15.61
N THR A 121 -22.30 9.70 -16.43
CA THR A 121 -21.88 8.64 -17.35
C THR A 121 -20.82 9.15 -18.32
N GLU A 122 -21.04 10.34 -18.89
CA GLU A 122 -20.06 11.00 -19.76
C GLU A 122 -18.76 11.33 -19.01
N ALA A 123 -18.85 12.03 -17.88
CA ALA A 123 -17.67 12.47 -17.11
C ALA A 123 -16.85 11.29 -16.57
N TYR A 124 -17.50 10.22 -16.09
CA TYR A 124 -16.83 9.01 -15.63
C TYR A 124 -16.18 8.24 -16.79
N GLY A 125 -16.81 8.22 -17.96
CA GLY A 125 -16.22 7.71 -19.19
C GLY A 125 -14.95 8.48 -19.59
N GLN A 126 -14.98 9.81 -19.51
CA GLN A 126 -13.82 10.66 -19.75
C GLN A 126 -12.71 10.42 -18.71
N LEU A 127 -13.03 10.32 -17.41
CA LEU A 127 -12.06 9.94 -16.37
C LEU A 127 -11.39 8.60 -16.69
N THR A 128 -12.17 7.61 -17.10
CA THR A 128 -11.66 6.28 -17.50
C THR A 128 -10.73 6.37 -18.72
N ALA A 129 -11.09 7.19 -19.71
CA ALA A 129 -10.23 7.44 -20.87
C ALA A 129 -8.92 8.11 -20.47
N THR A 130 -8.94 9.08 -19.53
CA THR A 130 -7.73 9.72 -19.03
C THR A 130 -6.83 8.75 -18.26
N CYS A 131 -7.41 7.82 -17.48
CA CYS A 131 -6.62 6.73 -16.86
C CYS A 131 -5.84 5.95 -17.91
N ASN A 132 -6.51 5.56 -19.00
CA ASN A 132 -5.87 4.80 -20.08
C ASN A 132 -4.84 5.64 -20.86
N ALA A 133 -5.09 6.92 -21.08
CA ALA A 133 -4.13 7.82 -21.72
C ALA A 133 -2.84 7.98 -20.89
N CYS A 134 -2.97 8.07 -19.55
CA CYS A 134 -1.84 8.08 -18.64
C CYS A 134 -1.07 6.76 -18.65
N HIS A 135 -1.76 5.62 -18.68
CA HIS A 135 -1.11 4.32 -18.82
C HIS A 135 -0.33 4.21 -20.14
N GLN A 136 -0.92 4.65 -21.25
CA GLN A 136 -0.26 4.66 -22.54
C GLN A 136 0.98 5.57 -22.57
N SER A 137 0.85 6.82 -22.07
CA SER A 137 1.96 7.79 -22.10
C SER A 137 3.14 7.40 -21.20
N THR A 138 2.91 6.50 -20.23
CA THR A 138 3.93 6.03 -19.28
C THR A 138 4.46 4.63 -19.61
N GLY A 139 4.07 4.04 -20.74
CA GLY A 139 4.52 2.72 -21.19
C GLY A 139 3.89 1.55 -20.44
N HIS A 140 2.62 1.68 -20.07
CA HIS A 140 1.79 0.66 -19.41
C HIS A 140 0.50 0.39 -20.21
N GLU A 141 0.54 0.50 -21.54
CA GLU A 141 -0.63 0.35 -22.43
C GLU A 141 -1.32 -1.02 -22.34
N ALA A 142 -0.62 -2.04 -21.83
CA ALA A 142 -1.21 -3.34 -21.54
C ALA A 142 -2.24 -3.30 -20.40
N ILE A 143 -2.24 -2.25 -19.57
CA ILE A 143 -3.18 -2.05 -18.46
C ILE A 143 -4.35 -1.21 -18.94
N VAL A 144 -5.46 -1.87 -19.29
CA VAL A 144 -6.67 -1.21 -19.80
C VAL A 144 -7.75 -1.14 -18.71
N ILE A 145 -8.08 0.08 -18.29
CA ILE A 145 -9.19 0.37 -17.37
C ILE A 145 -10.50 0.45 -18.15
N GLN A 146 -11.55 -0.14 -17.59
CA GLN A 146 -12.89 -0.18 -18.18
C GLN A 146 -13.92 0.36 -17.19
N VAL A 147 -15.06 0.81 -17.72
CA VAL A 147 -16.25 1.05 -16.89
C VAL A 147 -16.68 -0.29 -16.26
N PRO A 148 -16.82 -0.38 -14.93
CA PRO A 148 -17.13 -1.65 -14.28
C PRO A 148 -18.53 -2.11 -14.66
N ARG A 149 -18.66 -3.41 -14.95
CA ARG A 149 -19.94 -4.07 -15.27
C ARG A 149 -20.53 -4.84 -14.09
N ALA A 150 -19.69 -5.18 -13.12
CA ALA A 150 -20.04 -5.93 -11.92
C ALA A 150 -19.06 -5.59 -10.79
N SER A 151 -19.49 -5.83 -9.56
CA SER A 151 -18.64 -5.65 -8.38
C SER A 151 -17.65 -6.81 -8.20
N SER A 152 -16.40 -6.48 -7.90
CA SER A 152 -15.43 -7.41 -7.31
C SER A 152 -15.49 -7.44 -5.77
N PHE A 153 -16.41 -6.69 -5.18
CA PHE A 153 -16.70 -6.58 -3.75
C PHE A 153 -18.10 -7.14 -3.48
N PRO A 154 -18.25 -8.47 -3.36
CA PRO A 154 -19.56 -9.12 -3.27
C PRO A 154 -20.27 -8.87 -1.93
N ASP A 155 -19.52 -8.41 -0.92
CA ASP A 155 -20.00 -8.07 0.42
C ASP A 155 -20.46 -6.62 0.55
N GLN A 156 -20.52 -5.88 -0.56
CA GLN A 156 -20.88 -4.47 -0.57
C GLN A 156 -22.11 -4.18 -1.45
N ASP A 157 -23.09 -3.47 -0.88
CA ASP A 157 -24.27 -2.95 -1.60
C ASP A 157 -24.00 -1.51 -2.05
N PHE A 158 -24.09 -1.26 -3.36
CA PHE A 158 -23.83 0.04 -3.96
C PHE A 158 -25.08 0.91 -4.08
N ARG A 159 -26.27 0.38 -3.79
CA ARG A 159 -27.54 1.12 -3.86
C ARG A 159 -27.62 2.20 -2.78
N PRO A 160 -28.36 3.29 -3.03
CA PRO A 160 -28.65 4.29 -2.00
C PRO A 160 -29.29 3.62 -0.78
N ARG A 161 -28.82 3.98 0.42
CA ARG A 161 -29.50 3.61 1.67
C ARG A 161 -30.68 4.57 1.85
N ARG A 162 -31.85 4.01 2.13
CA ARG A 162 -33.08 4.77 2.43
C ARG A 162 -32.98 5.46 3.78
#